data_AF-A0A066PTY6-F1
#
_entry.id   AF-A0A066PTY6-F1
#
_cell.length_a   1.000
_cell.length_b   1.000
_cell.length_c   1.000
_cell.angle_alpha   90.00
_cell.angle_beta   90.00
_cell.angle_gamma   90.00
#
_symmetry.space_group_name_H-M   'P 1'
#
loop_
_entity.id
_entity.type
_entity.pdbx_description
1 polymer ?
#
loop_
_entity_poly.entity_id
_entity_poly.type
_entity_poly.pdbx_seq_one_letter_code
_entity_poly.pdbx_strand_id
1 'polypeptide(L)'
;MANEKSQNVQDVFLNHVRKSKTPVTVFLVNGVKLQGVITWFDNFSVLLRRDGHTQLVYKHAISTVMPGAPIQLFDATKAEGAAPAGGSTLSLGRAGDPDRDAG
;
A
#
# COMPACT_ATOMS: atom_id res chain seq x y z
N MET A 1 6.83 28.56 13.76
CA MET A 1 6.24 27.29 14.19
C MET A 1 6.10 26.42 12.96
N ALA A 2 6.85 25.32 12.87
CA ALA A 2 6.76 24.40 11.75
C ALA A 2 5.36 23.78 11.77
N ASN A 3 4.55 24.07 10.75
CA ASN A 3 3.26 23.43 10.58
C ASN A 3 3.53 21.93 10.39
N GLU A 4 3.24 21.14 11.40
CA GLU A 4 3.17 19.69 11.31
C GLU A 4 2.05 19.38 10.31
N LYS A 5 2.39 19.43 9.01
CA LYS A 5 1.53 18.98 7.94
C LYS A 5 1.37 17.49 8.16
N SER A 6 0.31 17.12 8.88
CA SER A 6 -0.32 15.82 8.78
C SER A 6 -0.31 15.43 7.30
N GLN A 7 0.56 14.47 6.95
CA GLN A 7 0.80 14.17 5.55
C GLN A 7 -0.51 13.62 4.98
N ASN A 8 -1.06 14.30 3.98
CA ASN A 8 -2.30 13.89 3.34
C ASN A 8 -2.15 12.45 2.81
N VAL A 9 -2.93 11.52 3.35
CA VAL A 9 -2.87 10.09 3.01
C VAL A 9 -3.00 9.84 1.50
N GLN A 10 -3.81 10.64 0.80
CA GLN A 10 -3.98 10.54 -0.65
C GLN A 10 -2.69 10.88 -1.37
N ASP A 11 -2.06 12.02 -1.02
CA ASP A 11 -0.83 12.47 -1.67
C ASP A 11 0.34 11.55 -1.34
N VAL A 12 0.41 11.03 -0.10
CA VAL A 12 1.41 10.03 0.32
C VAL A 12 1.25 8.76 -0.51
N PHE A 13 0.04 8.21 -0.60
CA PHE A 13 -0.26 7.01 -1.38
C PHE A 13 0.07 7.20 -2.87
N LEU A 14 -0.47 8.26 -3.50
CA LEU A 14 -0.29 8.52 -4.93
C LEU A 14 1.17 8.82 -5.28
N ASN A 15 1.90 9.54 -4.40
CA ASN A 15 3.33 9.73 -4.61
C ASN A 15 4.12 8.45 -4.46
N HIS A 16 3.79 7.59 -3.50
CA HIS A 16 4.47 6.33 -3.30
C HIS A 16 4.37 5.47 -4.56
N VAL A 17 3.14 5.15 -5.01
CA VAL A 17 2.92 4.28 -6.18
C VAL A 17 3.48 4.89 -7.48
N ARG A 18 3.48 6.23 -7.61
CA ARG A 18 4.09 6.92 -8.75
C ARG A 18 5.61 6.76 -8.77
N LYS A 19 6.28 7.03 -7.64
CA LYS A 19 7.75 6.98 -7.53
C LYS A 19 8.28 5.56 -7.72
N SER A 20 7.62 4.57 -7.10
CA SER A 20 7.97 3.17 -7.22
C SER A 20 7.58 2.55 -8.56
N LYS A 21 6.80 3.27 -9.38
CA LYS A 21 6.18 2.77 -10.62
C LYS A 21 5.37 1.48 -10.37
N THR A 22 4.76 1.36 -9.19
CA THR A 22 3.97 0.19 -8.83
C THR A 22 2.76 0.07 -9.77
N PRO A 23 2.56 -1.08 -10.44
CA PRO A 23 1.34 -1.31 -11.20
C PRO A 23 0.12 -1.22 -10.29
N VAL A 24 -0.91 -0.50 -10.73
CA VAL A 24 -2.17 -0.33 -10.02
C VAL A 24 -3.34 -0.80 -10.86
N THR A 25 -4.40 -1.24 -10.18
CA THR A 25 -5.75 -1.34 -10.74
C THR A 25 -6.59 -0.20 -10.18
N VAL A 26 -7.13 0.63 -11.07
CA VAL A 26 -8.05 1.72 -10.74
C VAL A 26 -9.46 1.26 -11.07
N PHE A 27 -10.32 1.22 -10.06
CA PHE A 27 -11.73 0.90 -10.21
C PHE A 27 -12.51 2.20 -10.35
N LEU A 28 -13.38 2.25 -11.37
CA LEU A 28 -14.28 3.37 -11.57
C LEU A 28 -15.62 3.11 -10.88
N VAL A 29 -16.36 4.18 -10.57
CA VAL A 29 -17.68 4.13 -9.93
C VAL A 29 -18.71 3.37 -10.76
N ASN A 30 -18.53 3.28 -12.08
CA ASN A 30 -19.37 2.51 -12.99
C ASN A 30 -18.96 1.02 -13.12
N GLY A 31 -17.96 0.58 -12.36
CA GLY A 31 -17.47 -0.80 -12.37
C GLY A 31 -16.38 -1.11 -13.40
N VAL A 32 -16.02 -0.16 -14.28
CA VAL A 32 -14.89 -0.35 -15.21
C VAL A 32 -13.58 -0.41 -14.43
N LYS A 33 -12.69 -1.34 -14.81
CA LYS A 33 -11.33 -1.45 -14.27
C LYS A 33 -10.30 -0.95 -15.28
N LEU A 34 -9.42 -0.08 -14.83
CA LEU A 34 -8.26 0.40 -15.58
C LEU A 34 -7.01 -0.16 -14.91
N GLN A 35 -6.01 -0.53 -15.70
CA GLN A 35 -4.73 -0.99 -15.17
C GLN A 35 -3.61 -0.19 -15.79
N GLY A 36 -2.54 0.03 -15.04
CA GLY A 36 -1.38 0.76 -15.52
C GLY A 36 -0.51 1.27 -14.37
N VAL A 37 0.30 2.27 -14.68
CA VAL A 37 1.14 2.96 -13.69
C VAL A 37 0.74 4.42 -13.64
N ILE A 38 0.60 4.95 -12.43
CA ILE A 38 0.34 6.38 -12.23
C ILE A 38 1.61 7.16 -12.51
N THR A 39 1.60 8.05 -13.49
CA THR A 39 2.78 8.85 -13.86
C THR A 39 2.72 10.27 -13.31
N TRP A 40 1.52 10.80 -13.09
CA TRP A 40 1.28 12.14 -12.55
C TRP A 40 -0.08 12.18 -11.84
N PHE A 41 -0.27 13.11 -10.92
CA PHE A 41 -1.57 13.47 -10.40
C PHE A 41 -1.61 14.95 -9.97
N ASP A 42 -2.81 15.52 -9.91
CA ASP A 42 -3.08 16.80 -9.29
C ASP A 42 -4.24 16.65 -8.29
N ASN A 43 -4.90 17.75 -7.91
CA ASN A 43 -6.02 17.72 -6.97
C ASN A 43 -7.22 16.91 -7.49
N PHE A 44 -7.50 16.90 -8.79
CA PHE A 44 -8.74 16.39 -9.36
C PHE A 44 -8.56 15.22 -10.33
N SER A 45 -7.33 14.91 -10.73
CA SER A 45 -7.04 13.98 -11.80
C SER A 45 -5.75 13.20 -11.59
N VAL A 46 -5.63 12.09 -12.33
CA VAL A 46 -4.49 11.19 -12.33
C VAL A 46 -4.16 10.83 -13.79
N LEU A 47 -2.89 10.85 -14.16
CA LEU A 47 -2.41 10.28 -15.41
C LEU A 47 -2.04 8.81 -15.21
N LEU A 48 -2.73 7.93 -15.93
CA LEU A 48 -2.47 6.49 -15.95
C LEU A 48 -1.84 6.12 -17.28
N ARG A 49 -0.72 5.39 -17.24
CA ARG A 49 -0.02 4.90 -18.43
C ARG A 49 -0.08 3.38 -18.51
N ARG A 50 -0.38 2.86 -19.70
CA ARG A 50 -0.35 1.43 -20.03
C ARG A 50 -0.04 1.27 -21.52
N ASP A 51 0.86 0.35 -21.85
CA ASP A 51 1.19 -0.04 -23.24
C ASP A 51 1.55 1.17 -24.13
N GLY A 52 2.33 2.12 -23.60
CA GLY A 52 2.72 3.36 -24.30
C GLY A 52 1.65 4.46 -24.31
N HIS A 53 0.38 4.11 -24.12
CA HIS A 53 -0.73 5.06 -24.05
C HIS A 53 -0.82 5.73 -22.67
N THR A 54 -1.21 7.00 -22.67
CA THR A 54 -1.46 7.78 -21.45
C THR A 54 -2.88 8.30 -21.49
N GLN A 55 -3.61 8.13 -20.39
CA GLN A 55 -4.97 8.62 -20.23
C GLN A 55 -5.12 9.45 -18.96
N LEU A 56 -5.93 10.51 -19.04
CA LEU A 56 -6.34 11.32 -17.91
C LEU A 56 -7.57 10.69 -17.27
N VAL A 57 -7.52 10.45 -15.96
CA VAL A 57 -8.63 9.90 -15.18
C VAL A 57 -9.03 10.91 -14.13
N TYR A 58 -10.29 11.35 -14.15
CA TYR A 58 -10.82 12.24 -13.12
C TYR A 58 -11.15 11.48 -11.83
N LYS A 59 -10.76 12.04 -10.68
CA LYS A 59 -10.93 11.40 -9.37
C LYS A 59 -12.39 11.19 -8.97
N HIS A 60 -13.32 12.03 -9.43
CA HIS A 60 -14.75 11.83 -9.16
C HIS A 60 -15.31 10.54 -9.78
N ALA A 61 -14.65 10.01 -10.81
CA ALA A 61 -15.04 8.77 -11.45
C ALA A 61 -14.35 7.55 -10.82
N ILE A 62 -13.35 7.74 -9.94
CA ILE A 62 -12.59 6.67 -9.30
C ILE A 62 -13.28 6.27 -8.00
N SER A 63 -13.58 4.98 -7.84
CA SER A 63 -14.06 4.41 -6.58
C SER A 63 -12.91 3.91 -5.71
N THR A 64 -11.89 3.27 -6.31
CA THR A 64 -10.78 2.66 -5.54
C THR A 64 -9.50 2.55 -6.37
N VAL A 65 -8.34 2.65 -5.73
CA VAL A 65 -7.02 2.40 -6.34
C VAL A 65 -6.32 1.29 -5.57
N MET A 66 -6.03 0.18 -6.24
CA MET A 66 -5.43 -1.02 -5.64
C MET A 66 -4.02 -1.23 -6.20
N PRO A 67 -2.95 -1.20 -5.38
CA PRO A 67 -1.61 -1.55 -5.83
C PRO A 67 -1.51 -3.06 -6.08
N GLY A 68 -0.73 -3.47 -7.09
CA GLY A 68 -0.50 -4.88 -7.43
C GLY A 68 0.40 -5.63 -6.46
N ALA A 69 1.01 -4.92 -5.51
CA ALA A 69 1.82 -5.48 -4.43
C ALA A 69 1.56 -4.69 -3.12
N PRO A 70 1.79 -5.31 -1.95
CA PRO A 70 1.75 -4.60 -0.68
C PRO A 70 2.70 -3.39 -0.70
N ILE A 71 2.25 -2.27 -0.14
CA ILE A 71 3.04 -1.04 -0.02
C ILE A 71 3.15 -0.64 1.45
N GLN A 72 4.31 -0.14 1.82
CA GLN A 72 4.58 0.41 3.15
C GLN A 72 4.59 1.94 3.04
N LEU A 73 3.56 2.57 3.59
CA LEU A 73 3.34 4.03 3.49
C LEU A 73 3.86 4.79 4.71
N PHE A 74 3.89 4.14 5.87
CA PHE A 74 4.31 4.73 7.13
C PHE A 74 5.23 3.73 7.84
N ASP A 75 6.42 4.19 8.22
CA ASP A 75 7.28 3.46 9.13
C ASP A 75 6.79 3.70 10.55
N ALA A 76 6.35 2.63 11.23
CA ALA A 76 5.97 2.67 12.63
C ALA A 76 7.15 2.96 13.59
N THR A 77 8.38 3.08 13.08
CA THR A 77 9.62 3.18 13.86
C THR A 77 10.09 4.61 14.16
N LYS A 78 9.28 5.64 13.89
CA LYS A 78 9.59 7.03 14.27
C LYS A 78 8.48 7.71 15.09
N ALA A 79 7.89 6.96 16.03
CA ALA A 79 7.00 7.50 17.05
C ALA A 79 7.41 7.14 18.49
N GLU A 80 8.45 6.33 18.73
CA GLU A 80 8.90 6.02 20.09
C GLU A 80 10.43 5.98 20.15
N GLY A 81 11.01 7.09 20.62
CA GLY A 81 12.39 7.13 21.09
C GLY A 81 12.42 7.08 22.61
N ALA A 82 12.45 5.88 23.20
CA ALA A 82 13.12 5.61 24.48
C ALA A 82 13.21 4.09 24.77
N ALA A 83 14.39 3.55 24.48
CA ALA A 83 15.05 2.34 24.99
C ALA A 83 14.64 0.93 24.46
N PRO A 84 15.65 0.07 24.13
CA PRO A 84 15.45 -1.27 23.61
C PRO A 84 15.55 -2.35 24.70
N ALA A 85 14.81 -3.45 24.59
CA ALA A 85 15.25 -4.75 25.10
C ALA A 85 14.32 -5.88 24.62
N GLY A 86 14.94 -6.98 24.18
CA GLY A 86 14.35 -8.31 24.27
C GLY A 86 13.68 -8.82 23.00
N GLY A 87 14.47 -9.49 22.15
CA GLY A 87 13.91 -10.38 21.16
C GLY A 87 13.10 -11.50 21.82
N SER A 88 11.98 -11.85 21.20
CA SER A 88 11.33 -13.13 21.43
C SER A 88 10.84 -13.65 20.09
N THR A 89 11.65 -14.51 19.49
CA THR A 89 11.21 -15.47 18.48
C THR A 89 10.17 -16.38 19.11
N LEU A 90 8.91 -16.23 18.69
CA LEU A 90 7.86 -17.18 19.05
C LEU A 90 8.02 -18.45 18.21
N SER A 91 8.79 -19.41 18.74
CA SER A 91 8.71 -20.80 18.30
C SER A 91 7.41 -21.39 18.87
N LEU A 92 6.40 -21.57 18.03
CA LEU A 92 5.20 -22.29 18.43
C LEU A 92 5.59 -23.77 18.61
N GLY A 93 5.70 -24.19 19.87
CA GLY A 93 6.04 -25.55 20.26
C GLY A 93 5.04 -26.55 19.72
N ARG A 94 5.55 -27.57 19.02
CA ARG A 94 4.85 -28.82 18.74
C ARG A 94 4.61 -29.53 20.07
N ALA A 95 3.42 -29.36 20.64
CA ALA A 95 2.99 -30.05 21.84
C ALA A 95 2.20 -31.31 21.45
N GLY A 96 2.84 -32.46 21.65
CA GLY A 96 2.17 -33.71 21.99
C GLY A 96 1.64 -34.57 20.85
N ASP A 97 2.50 -35.44 20.32
CA ASP A 97 2.10 -36.83 20.00
C ASP A 97 2.40 -37.67 21.24
N PRO A 98 1.39 -38.20 21.95
CA PRO A 98 1.61 -39.27 22.90
C PRO A 98 0.52 -40.36 22.77
N ASP A 99 0.55 -41.13 21.69
CA ASP A 99 -0.01 -42.49 21.63
C ASP A 99 0.71 -43.24 20.50
N ARG A 100 1.82 -43.94 20.79
CA ARG A 100 1.86 -45.37 21.19
C ARG A 100 1.21 -46.25 20.12
N ASP A 101 1.98 -46.87 19.23
CA ASP A 101 2.71 -48.12 19.51
C ASP A 101 1.97 -49.03 20.50
N ALA A 102 0.98 -49.77 19.99
CA ALA A 102 0.56 -51.07 20.49
C ALA A 102 -0.38 -51.78 19.47
N GLY A 103 0.10 -52.86 18.83
CA GLY A 103 -0.74 -53.92 18.25
C GLY A 103 -0.92 -53.90 16.75
#